data_AF-G7VPD6-F1
#
_entry.id   AF-G7VPD6-F1
#
_cell.length_a   1.000
_cell.length_b   1.000
_cell.length_c   1.000
_cell.angle_alpha   90.00
_cell.angle_beta   90.00
_cell.angle_gamma   90.00
#
_symmetry.space_group_name_H-M   'P 1'
#
loop_
_entity.id
_entity.type
_entity.pdbx_description
1 polymer ?
#
loop_
_entity_poly.entity_id
_entity_poly.type
_entity_poly.pdbx_seq_one_letter_code
_entity_poly.pdbx_strand_id
1 'polypeptide(L)'
;MKVGISMSDHKHEHGEACNHDHDHEHEEMVLTLTDENGKDVEMVLVETFDVENHVYALLLERGNPEADGIILRMEEENEEMVLYNIEDEDEWKRVEEAYSELVAQYE
;
A
#
# COMPACT_ATOMS: atom_id res chain seq x y z
N MET A 1 -1.39 -15.08 -4.51
CA MET A 1 -1.64 -14.90 -3.06
C MET A 1 -2.51 -13.66 -2.89
N LYS A 2 -3.55 -13.72 -2.05
CA LYS A 2 -4.49 -12.61 -1.78
C LYS A 2 -4.29 -12.18 -0.34
N VAL A 3 -3.92 -10.92 -0.12
CA VAL A 3 -3.65 -10.40 1.23
C VAL A 3 -4.73 -9.38 1.56
N GLY A 4 -5.48 -9.66 2.63
CA GLY A 4 -6.49 -8.74 3.15
C GLY A 4 -5.81 -7.67 4.01
N ILE A 5 -6.21 -6.42 3.81
CA ILE A 5 -5.78 -5.31 4.66
C ILE A 5 -6.85 -5.11 5.74
N SER A 6 -6.44 -5.17 7.01
CA SER A 6 -7.24 -4.62 8.10
C SER A 6 -6.60 -3.30 8.55
N MET A 7 -7.23 -2.18 8.18
CA MET A 7 -6.94 -0.91 8.84
C MET A 7 -7.42 -1.01 10.29
N SER A 8 -6.50 -0.84 11.24
CA SER A 8 -6.90 -0.68 12.64
C SER A 8 -7.72 0.60 12.77
N ASP A 9 -8.96 0.42 13.20
CA ASP A 9 -10.01 1.41 13.42
C ASP A 9 -9.50 2.62 14.25
N HIS A 10 -9.17 3.73 13.60
CA HIS A 10 -9.49 5.05 14.13
C HIS A 10 -10.89 5.39 13.61
N LYS A 11 -11.90 5.03 14.39
CA LYS A 11 -13.33 5.26 14.14
C LYS A 11 -13.62 6.66 13.59
N HIS A 12 -13.68 6.80 12.27
CA HIS A 12 -14.16 8.01 11.60
C HIS A 12 -15.62 7.79 11.18
N GLU A 13 -16.56 8.14 12.07
CA GLU A 13 -17.98 8.24 11.72
C GLU A 13 -18.18 9.44 10.78
N HIS A 14 -18.17 9.20 9.46
CA HIS A 14 -18.53 10.23 8.48
C HIS A 14 -20.04 10.47 8.47
N GLY A 15 -20.49 11.38 9.34
CA GLY A 15 -21.80 12.01 9.23
C GLY A 15 -21.86 12.99 8.06
N GLU A 16 -23.05 13.19 7.50
CA GLU A 16 -23.39 13.87 6.23
C GLU A 16 -23.05 15.38 6.11
N ALA A 17 -21.88 15.85 6.55
CA ALA A 17 -21.47 17.24 6.40
C ALA A 17 -19.93 17.38 6.32
N CYS A 18 -19.35 16.91 5.22
CA CYS A 18 -17.92 17.03 4.96
C CYS A 18 -17.52 18.50 4.72
N ASN A 19 -16.93 19.13 5.74
CA ASN A 19 -16.11 20.33 5.60
C ASN A 19 -14.72 19.96 6.14
N HIS A 20 -13.96 19.20 5.33
CA HIS A 20 -12.67 18.66 5.72
C HIS A 20 -11.59 19.72 5.49
N ASP A 21 -11.21 20.40 6.57
CA ASP A 21 -9.93 21.09 6.70
C ASP A 21 -8.90 19.99 7.04
N HIS A 22 -8.28 19.40 6.00
CA HIS A 22 -7.26 18.37 6.14
C HIS A 22 -5.95 19.02 6.61
N ASP A 23 -5.74 19.07 7.93
CA ASP A 23 -4.43 19.25 8.54
C ASP A 23 -3.65 17.95 8.32
N HIS A 24 -2.85 17.90 7.26
CA HIS A 24 -1.99 16.76 6.93
C HIS A 24 -0.79 16.73 7.89
N GLU A 25 -0.98 16.15 9.07
CA GLU A 25 0.14 15.62 9.85
C GLU A 25 0.61 14.33 9.14
N HIS A 26 1.90 14.22 8.82
CA HIS A 26 2.52 13.05 8.17
C HIS A 26 2.37 11.79 9.06
N GLU A 27 1.20 11.15 9.06
CA GLU A 27 1.01 9.85 9.69
C GLU A 27 1.59 8.76 8.79
N GLU A 28 2.61 8.04 9.30
CA GLU A 28 3.04 6.76 8.71
C GLU A 28 1.82 5.83 8.63
N MET A 29 1.33 5.57 7.42
CA MET A 29 0.19 4.69 7.22
C MET A 29 0.64 3.24 7.44
N VAL A 30 0.35 2.71 8.64
CA VAL A 30 0.64 1.31 8.99
C VAL A 30 -0.53 0.42 8.54
N LEU A 31 -0.22 -0.58 7.72
CA LEU A 31 -1.13 -1.58 7.21
C LEU A 31 -0.85 -2.92 7.90
N THR A 32 -1.91 -3.61 8.33
CA THR A 32 -1.80 -4.99 8.80
C THR A 32 -2.19 -5.92 7.67
N LEU A 33 -1.25 -6.75 7.25
CA LEU A 33 -1.41 -7.69 6.16
C LEU A 33 -1.57 -9.10 6.71
N THR A 34 -2.71 -9.71 6.42
CA THR A 34 -3.02 -11.07 6.85
C THR A 34 -2.82 -12.03 5.68
N ASP A 35 -1.85 -12.94 5.82
CA ASP A 35 -1.59 -14.00 4.85
C ASP A 35 -2.63 -15.14 4.93
N GLU A 36 -2.63 -16.05 3.95
CA GLU A 36 -3.51 -17.24 3.88
C GLU A 36 -3.40 -18.19 5.09
N ASN A 37 -2.30 -18.10 5.85
CA ASN A 37 -2.09 -18.83 7.10
C ASN A 37 -2.69 -18.12 8.33
N GLY A 38 -3.33 -16.96 8.17
CA GLY A 38 -3.80 -16.12 9.26
C GLY A 38 -2.69 -15.43 10.03
N LYS A 39 -1.51 -15.26 9.42
CA LYS A 39 -0.38 -14.53 10.01
C LYS A 39 -0.50 -13.06 9.64
N ASP A 40 -0.64 -12.23 10.67
CA ASP A 40 -0.59 -10.78 10.53
C ASP A 40 0.85 -10.28 10.49
N VAL A 41 1.16 -9.42 9.52
CA VAL A 41 2.44 -8.72 9.39
C VAL A 41 2.15 -7.23 9.31
N GLU A 42 2.80 -6.45 10.18
CA GLU A 42 2.69 -5.00 10.16
C GLU A 42 3.67 -4.43 9.12
N MET A 43 3.12 -3.74 8.13
CA MET A 43 3.89 -3.06 7.10
C MET A 43 3.54 -1.57 7.08
N VAL A 44 4.50 -0.74 6.69
CA VAL A 44 4.32 0.70 6.54
C VAL A 44 4.21 0.99 5.06
N LEU A 45 3.14 1.69 4.67
CA LEU A 45 2.99 2.22 3.33
C LEU A 45 3.94 3.41 3.17
N VAL A 46 4.94 3.22 2.30
CA VAL A 46 5.94 4.24 1.99
C VAL A 46 5.41 5.17 0.92
N GLU A 47 4.91 4.59 -0.17
CA GLU A 47 4.46 5.34 -1.35
C GLU A 47 3.52 4.49 -2.19
N THR A 48 2.58 5.13 -2.90
CA THR A 48 1.75 4.50 -3.93
C THR A 48 1.97 5.15 -5.28
N PHE A 49 1.92 4.35 -6.35
CA PHE A 49 2.10 4.85 -7.71
C PHE A 49 1.25 4.07 -8.72
N ASP A 50 0.75 4.80 -9.72
CA ASP A 50 -0.07 4.26 -10.79
C ASP A 50 0.81 3.77 -11.93
N VAL A 51 0.61 2.52 -12.35
CA VAL A 51 1.23 1.96 -13.57
C VAL A 51 0.12 1.44 -14.46
N GLU A 52 -0.03 2.08 -15.62
CA GLU A 52 -1.08 1.83 -16.62
C GLU A 52 -2.51 1.99 -16.09
N ASN A 53 -3.14 0.90 -15.62
CA ASN A 53 -4.51 0.87 -15.10
C ASN A 53 -4.57 0.25 -13.69
N HIS A 54 -3.42 0.04 -13.06
CA HIS A 54 -3.30 -0.58 -11.74
C HIS A 54 -2.52 0.34 -10.80
N VAL A 55 -2.89 0.29 -9.53
CA VAL A 55 -2.20 1.02 -8.47
C VAL A 55 -1.26 0.06 -7.75
N TYR A 56 -0.05 0.50 -7.45
CA TYR A 56 0.95 -0.28 -6.75
C TYR A 56 1.36 0.43 -5.47
N ALA A 57 1.65 -0.35 -4.43
CA ALA A 57 2.02 0.12 -3.11
C ALA A 57 3.40 -0.41 -2.74
N LEU A 58 4.31 0.50 -2.37
CA LEU A 58 5.60 0.17 -1.77
C LEU A 58 5.45 0.07 -0.27
N LEU A 59 5.80 -1.10 0.27
CA LEU A 59 5.60 -1.46 1.66
C LEU A 59 6.92 -1.85 2.28
N LEU A 60 7.18 -1.37 3.50
CA LEU A 60 8.34 -1.75 4.31
C LEU A 60 7.89 -2.41 5.61
N GLU A 61 8.69 -3.36 6.12
CA GLU A 61 8.39 -3.97 7.41
C GLU A 61 8.48 -2.95 8.55
N ARG A 62 7.43 -2.87 9.36
CA ARG A 62 7.41 -1.97 10.51
C ARG A 62 8.46 -2.39 11.53
N GLY A 63 9.36 -1.46 11.86
CA GLY A 63 10.45 -1.71 12.81
C GLY A 63 11.72 -2.28 12.20
N ASN A 64 11.77 -2.44 10.87
CA ASN A 64 12.98 -2.81 10.14
C ASN A 64 13.16 -1.94 8.88
N PRO A 65 13.67 -0.70 9.03
CA PRO A 65 13.83 0.22 7.89
C PRO A 65 14.92 -0.22 6.90
N GLU A 66 15.75 -1.21 7.25
CA GLU A 66 16.75 -1.80 6.36
C GLU A 66 16.23 -3.05 5.63
N ALA A 67 14.98 -3.45 5.88
CA ALA A 67 14.36 -4.56 5.15
C ALA A 67 14.14 -4.19 3.69
N ASP A 68 14.23 -5.19 2.80
CA ASP A 68 13.86 -5.02 1.40
C ASP A 68 12.37 -4.66 1.31
N GLY A 69 12.08 -3.53 0.66
CA GLY A 69 10.72 -3.12 0.37
C GLY A 69 10.05 -4.07 -0.60
N ILE A 70 8.76 -4.32 -0.40
CA ILE A 70 7.94 -5.14 -1.29
C ILE A 70 6.93 -4.25 -2.00
N ILE A 71 6.79 -4.47 -3.31
CA ILE A 71 5.81 -3.78 -4.14
C ILE A 71 4.68 -4.76 -4.44
N LEU A 72 3.46 -4.38 -4.07
CA LEU A 72 2.25 -5.16 -4.32
C LEU A 72 1.25 -4.34 -5.12
N ARG A 73 0.46 -5.02 -5.95
CA ARG A 73 -0.66 -4.40 -6.65
C ARG A 73 -1.83 -4.22 -5.70
N MET A 74 -2.36 -3.01 -5.62
CA MET A 74 -3.50 -2.65 -4.79
C MET A 74 -4.78 -2.59 -5.63
N GLU A 75 -5.82 -3.29 -5.18
CA GLU A 75 -7.15 -3.26 -5.78
C GLU A 75 -8.22 -3.10 -4.69
N GLU A 76 -9.26 -2.34 -4.99
CA GLU A 76 -10.42 -2.20 -4.11
C GLU A 76 -11.48 -3.25 -4.50
N GLU A 77 -11.78 -4.18 -3.60
CA GLU A 77 -12.81 -5.20 -3.78
C GLU A 77 -13.78 -5.19 -2.60
N ASN A 78 -15.08 -5.03 -2.86
CA ASN A 78 -16.13 -5.07 -1.81
C ASN A 78 -15.89 -4.09 -0.65
N GLU A 79 -15.44 -2.87 -0.95
CA GLU A 79 -15.10 -1.84 0.06
C GLU A 79 -13.88 -2.20 0.93
N GLU A 80 -13.16 -3.27 0.57
CA GLU A 80 -11.90 -3.68 1.20
C GLU A 80 -10.75 -3.48 0.22
N MET A 81 -9.62 -2.97 0.72
CA MET A 81 -8.39 -2.93 -0.07
C MET A 81 -7.71 -4.29 -0.01
N VAL A 82 -7.40 -4.83 -1.17
CA VAL A 82 -6.77 -6.13 -1.35
C VAL A 82 -5.45 -5.94 -2.07
N LEU A 83 -4.40 -6.56 -1.55
CA LEU A 83 -3.10 -6.57 -2.19
C LEU A 83 -2.83 -7.91 -2.89
N TYR A 84 -2.29 -7.80 -4.09
CA TYR A 84 -1.93 -8.91 -4.97
C TYR A 84 -0.44 -8.88 -5.30
N ASN A 85 0.18 -10.06 -5.26
CA ASN A 85 1.53 -10.23 -5.78
C ASN A 85 1.54 -10.09 -7.30
N ILE A 86 2.64 -9.56 -7.83
CA ILE A 86 2.90 -9.48 -9.25
C ILE A 86 3.56 -10.80 -9.68
N GLU A 87 2.80 -11.65 -10.37
CA GLU A 87 3.29 -12.95 -10.85
C GLU A 87 3.83 -12.90 -12.29
N ASP A 88 3.47 -11.84 -13.04
CA ASP A 88 3.83 -11.65 -14.43
C ASP A 88 5.14 -10.84 -14.56
N GLU A 89 6.12 -11.37 -15.30
CA GLU A 89 7.44 -10.74 -15.44
C GLU A 89 7.39 -9.42 -16.25
N ASP A 90 6.50 -9.33 -17.26
CA ASP A 90 6.34 -8.12 -18.06
C ASP A 90 5.64 -7.00 -17.26
N GLU A 91 4.69 -7.36 -16.40
CA GLU A 91 4.12 -6.46 -15.38
C GLU A 91 5.18 -6.00 -14.39
N TRP A 92 5.95 -6.93 -13.80
CA TRP A 92 7.00 -6.58 -12.83
C TRP A 92 7.99 -5.57 -13.42
N LYS A 93 8.44 -5.80 -14.65
CA LYS A 93 9.39 -4.90 -15.29
C LYS A 93 8.85 -3.48 -15.44
N ARG A 94 7.57 -3.31 -15.81
CA ARG A 94 6.94 -1.97 -15.92
C ARG A 94 6.84 -1.28 -14.56
N VAL A 95 6.51 -2.04 -13.53
CA VAL A 95 6.45 -1.55 -12.14
C VAL A 95 7.83 -1.13 -11.66
N GLU A 96 8.86 -1.94 -11.95
CA GLU A 96 10.25 -1.63 -11.64
C GLU A 96 10.73 -0.37 -12.37
N GLU A 97 10.41 -0.22 -13.65
CA GLU A 97 10.73 0.98 -14.44
C GLU A 97 10.07 2.22 -13.81
N ALA A 98 8.77 2.16 -13.51
CA ALA A 98 8.05 3.26 -12.87
C ALA A 98 8.61 3.62 -11.49
N TYR A 99 8.95 2.61 -10.69
CA TYR A 99 9.57 2.81 -9.38
C TYR A 99 10.97 3.46 -9.50
N SER A 100 11.78 3.00 -10.44
CA SER A 100 13.11 3.58 -10.71
C SER A 100 13.01 5.05 -11.12
N GLU A 101 12.05 5.40 -11.98
CA GLU A 101 11.78 6.79 -12.36
C GLU A 101 11.30 7.65 -11.19
N LEU A 102 10.49 7.07 -10.29
CA LEU A 102 10.01 7.72 -9.07
C LEU A 102 11.17 8.00 -8.11
N VAL A 103 12.01 7.01 -7.83
CA VAL A 103 13.19 7.17 -6.95
C VAL A 103 14.17 8.18 -7.54
N ALA A 104 14.44 8.12 -8.85
CA ALA A 104 15.32 9.07 -9.52
C ALA A 104 14.80 10.52 -9.49
N GLN A 105 13.50 10.72 -9.28
CA GLN A 105 12.91 12.05 -9.09
C GLN A 105 13.16 12.62 -7.68
N TYR A 106 13.38 11.74 -6.70
CA TYR A 106 13.67 12.11 -5.31
C TYR A 106 15.18 12.25 -5.02
N GLU A 107 16.05 11.86 -5.95
CA GLU A 107 17.52 12.10 -5.93
C GLU A 107 17.93 13.46 -6.51
#